data_AF-A0A1C4JWR3-F1
#
_entry.id   AF-A0A1C4JWR3-F1
#
_cell.length_a   1.000
_cell.length_b   1.000
_cell.length_c   1.000
_cell.angle_alpha   90.00
_cell.angle_beta   90.00
_cell.angle_gamma   90.00
#
_symmetry.space_group_name_H-M   'P 1'
#
loop_
_entity.id
_entity.type
_entity.pdbx_description
1 polymer ?
#
loop_
_entity_poly.entity_id
_entity_poly.type
_entity_poly.pdbx_seq_one_letter_code
_entity_poly.pdbx_strand_id
1 'polypeptide(L)'
;MHCAEIDSYLHVARRSGFPLTDAHADAYVDEQRRAARLVGLDPADVPADTAGLARYFDRVRPELEATPEALEVLRFLKAPPVPTVLLPVRLAFWRTLAGAAFASLPAYAHTLYGGGPGPSQTATDRRLRATGRALRAIPATVRWQLPPGHILKAVGRLGPGTHPSAYRLPAPGPEMP
;
A
#
# COMPACT_ATOMS: atom_id res chain seq x y z
N MET A 1 -9.87 7.76 -5.15
CA MET A 1 -8.53 7.15 -5.36
C MET A 1 -7.70 7.17 -4.08
N HIS A 2 -7.55 8.31 -3.41
CA HIS A 2 -6.72 8.43 -2.20
C HIS A 2 -7.03 7.42 -1.08
N CYS A 3 -8.31 7.18 -0.74
CA CYS A 3 -8.66 6.17 0.26
C CYS A 3 -8.18 4.75 -0.13
N ALA A 4 -8.24 4.39 -1.41
CA ALA A 4 -7.73 3.10 -1.90
C ALA A 4 -6.20 3.03 -1.85
N GLU A 5 -5.51 4.14 -2.11
CA GLU A 5 -4.06 4.23 -2.00
C GLU A 5 -3.58 3.98 -0.57
N ILE A 6 -4.08 4.77 0.39
CA ILE A 6 -3.65 4.71 1.79
C ILE A 6 -4.05 3.39 2.45
N ASP A 7 -5.23 2.86 2.13
CA ASP A 7 -5.69 1.55 2.59
C ASP A 7 -4.75 0.44 2.08
N SER A 8 -4.40 0.46 0.79
CA SER A 8 -3.55 -0.56 0.20
C SER A 8 -2.15 -0.60 0.84
N TYR A 9 -1.59 0.57 1.18
CA TYR A 9 -0.29 0.67 1.84
C TYR A 9 -0.35 0.13 3.27
N LEU A 10 -1.34 0.56 4.04
CA LEU A 10 -1.55 0.09 5.40
C LEU A 10 -1.79 -1.42 5.44
N HIS A 11 -2.64 -1.92 4.55
CA HIS A 11 -2.99 -3.34 4.41
C HIS A 11 -1.75 -4.19 4.13
N VAL A 12 -0.95 -3.81 3.13
CA VAL A 12 0.28 -4.54 2.78
C VAL A 12 1.32 -4.44 3.91
N ALA A 13 1.48 -3.28 4.54
CA ALA A 13 2.41 -3.09 5.65
C ALA A 13 2.11 -4.05 6.81
N ARG A 14 0.85 -4.06 7.28
CA ARG A 14 0.38 -4.94 8.36
C ARG A 14 0.52 -6.42 7.97
N ARG A 15 0.05 -6.80 6.79
CA ARG A 15 0.10 -8.20 6.31
C ARG A 15 1.52 -8.70 6.04
N SER A 16 2.45 -7.81 5.72
CA SER A 16 3.87 -8.15 5.59
C SER A 16 4.55 -8.44 6.94
N GLY A 17 3.87 -8.21 8.07
CA GLY A 17 4.42 -8.35 9.41
C GLY A 17 5.30 -7.17 9.83
N PHE A 18 5.04 -5.97 9.31
CA PHE A 18 5.61 -4.75 9.89
C PHE A 18 4.88 -4.46 11.22
N PRO A 19 5.59 -4.10 12.31
CA PRO A 19 5.02 -4.08 13.66
C PRO A 19 4.20 -2.80 13.93
N LEU A 20 3.15 -2.56 13.15
CA LEU A 20 2.20 -1.46 13.39
C LEU A 20 1.15 -1.91 14.39
N THR A 21 0.92 -1.09 15.41
CA THR A 21 -0.24 -1.20 16.29
C THR A 21 -1.47 -0.60 15.63
N ASP A 22 -2.65 -0.83 16.21
CA ASP A 22 -3.88 -0.16 15.75
C ASP A 22 -3.78 1.36 15.91
N ALA A 23 -3.22 1.84 17.02
CA ALA A 23 -2.95 3.27 17.22
C ALA A 23 -2.01 3.86 16.14
N HIS A 24 -1.00 3.11 15.68
CA HIS A 24 -0.16 3.56 14.56
C HIS A 24 -0.94 3.61 13.24
N ALA A 25 -1.85 2.66 13.05
CA ALA A 25 -2.69 2.62 11.86
C ALA A 25 -3.66 3.81 11.82
N ASP A 26 -4.30 4.14 12.95
CA ASP A 26 -5.19 5.28 13.05
C ASP A 26 -4.44 6.61 12.90
N ALA A 27 -3.29 6.75 13.55
CA ALA A 27 -2.43 7.93 13.38
C ALA A 27 -2.00 8.12 11.92
N TYR A 28 -1.64 7.02 11.23
CA TYR A 28 -1.30 7.07 9.81
C TYR A 28 -2.47 7.56 8.95
N VAL A 29 -3.71 7.15 9.25
CA VAL A 29 -4.89 7.60 8.50
C VAL A 29 -5.19 9.08 8.80
N ASP A 30 -5.11 9.52 10.06
CA ASP A 30 -5.33 10.92 10.41
C ASP A 30 -4.31 11.85 9.73
N GLU A 31 -3.04 11.43 9.64
CA GLU A 31 -1.99 12.17 8.91
C GLU A 31 -2.38 12.46 7.44
N GLN A 32 -3.13 11.56 6.80
CA GLN A 32 -3.57 11.73 5.40
C GLN A 32 -4.59 12.86 5.22
N ARG A 33 -5.29 13.28 6.29
CA ARG A 33 -6.21 14.43 6.23
C ARG A 33 -5.47 15.73 5.94
N ARG A 34 -4.19 15.82 6.31
CA ARG A 34 -3.34 16.95 5.92
C ARG A 34 -3.13 16.99 4.41
N ALA A 35 -2.96 15.85 3.76
CA ALA A 35 -2.87 15.75 2.30
C ALA A 35 -4.22 16.11 1.64
N ALA A 36 -5.34 15.64 2.22
CA ALA A 36 -6.69 15.99 1.76
C ALA A 36 -6.92 17.51 1.72
N ARG A 37 -6.52 18.22 2.77
CA ARG A 37 -6.59 19.69 2.80
C ARG A 37 -5.82 20.36 1.66
N LEU A 38 -4.63 19.84 1.33
CA LEU A 38 -3.77 20.42 0.29
C LEU A 38 -4.35 20.26 -1.11
N VAL A 39 -5.22 19.27 -1.32
CA VAL A 39 -5.95 19.08 -2.59
C VAL A 39 -7.35 19.71 -2.58
N GLY A 40 -7.67 20.51 -1.55
CA GLY A 40 -8.91 21.29 -1.47
C GLY A 40 -10.11 20.56 -0.87
N LEU A 41 -9.91 19.38 -0.27
CA LEU A 41 -10.98 18.69 0.46
C LEU A 41 -11.11 19.24 1.88
N ASP A 42 -12.33 19.25 2.41
CA ASP A 42 -12.54 19.50 3.84
C ASP A 42 -12.01 18.30 4.64
N PRO A 43 -11.06 18.50 5.58
CA PRO A 43 -10.60 17.45 6.48
C PRO A 43 -11.72 16.75 7.25
N ALA A 44 -12.87 17.41 7.50
CA ALA A 44 -14.01 16.81 8.18
C ALA A 44 -14.72 15.74 7.34
N ASP A 45 -14.62 15.81 6.01
CA ASP A 45 -15.30 14.90 5.09
C ASP A 45 -14.47 13.66 4.73
N VAL A 46 -13.23 13.58 5.22
CA VAL A 46 -12.32 12.46 4.98
C VAL A 46 -12.16 11.58 6.23
N PRO A 47 -11.91 10.26 6.06
CA PRO A 47 -11.66 9.36 7.19
C PRO A 47 -10.54 9.85 8.11
N ALA A 48 -10.77 9.77 9.42
CA ALA A 48 -9.78 10.12 10.45
C ALA A 48 -9.06 8.93 11.07
N ASP A 49 -9.58 7.73 10.84
CA ASP A 49 -9.10 6.49 11.46
C ASP A 49 -9.41 5.31 10.54
N THR A 50 -8.90 4.13 10.92
CA THR A 50 -9.14 2.89 10.17
C THR A 50 -10.62 2.49 10.15
N ALA A 51 -11.38 2.81 11.20
CA ALA A 51 -12.82 2.57 11.26
C ALA A 51 -13.60 3.42 10.24
N GLY A 52 -13.24 4.69 10.09
CA GLY A 52 -13.79 5.62 9.10
C GLY A 52 -13.44 5.20 7.68
N LEU A 53 -12.23 4.67 7.47
CA LEU A 53 -11.81 4.13 6.18
C LEU A 53 -12.64 2.90 5.81
N ALA A 54 -12.90 2.00 6.76
CA ALA A 54 -13.79 0.85 6.56
C ALA A 54 -15.23 1.29 6.20
N ARG A 55 -15.80 2.25 6.96
CA ARG A 55 -17.13 2.82 6.65
C ARG A 55 -17.18 3.46 5.26
N TYR A 56 -16.11 4.12 4.84
CA TYR A 56 -16.00 4.66 3.48
C TYR A 56 -16.10 3.55 2.43
N PHE A 57 -15.36 2.44 2.59
CA PHE A 57 -15.43 1.33 1.64
C PHE A 57 -16.77 0.61 1.65
N ASP A 58 -17.41 0.44 2.81
CA ASP A 58 -18.74 -0.17 2.88
C ASP A 58 -19.78 0.61 2.06
N ARG A 59 -19.68 1.95 2.07
CA ARG A 59 -20.54 2.83 1.29
C ARG A 59 -20.22 2.81 -0.20
N VAL A 60 -18.95 2.82 -0.59
CA VAL A 60 -18.54 2.93 -2.00
C VAL A 60 -18.58 1.57 -2.71
N ARG A 61 -18.41 0.45 -1.99
CA ARG A 61 -18.32 -0.89 -2.57
C ARG A 61 -19.49 -1.27 -3.50
N PRO A 62 -20.77 -0.95 -3.20
CA PRO A 62 -21.89 -1.22 -4.11
C PRO A 62 -21.82 -0.46 -5.43
N GLU A 63 -21.10 0.66 -5.48
CA GLU A 63 -20.94 1.51 -6.67
C GLU A 63 -19.75 1.10 -7.54
N LEU A 64 -18.91 0.15 -7.09
CA LEU A 64 -17.73 -0.27 -7.84
C LEU A 64 -18.10 -1.21 -8.98
N GLU A 65 -17.57 -0.92 -10.17
CA GLU A 65 -17.74 -1.73 -11.37
C GLU A 65 -16.40 -2.01 -12.06
N ALA A 66 -16.22 -3.22 -12.59
CA ALA A 66 -15.09 -3.56 -13.45
C ALA A 66 -15.37 -3.13 -14.90
N THR A 67 -15.25 -1.83 -15.16
CA THR A 67 -15.46 -1.27 -16.50
C THR A 67 -14.39 -1.75 -17.50
N PRO A 68 -14.65 -1.67 -18.82
CA PRO A 68 -13.65 -1.98 -19.84
C PRO A 68 -12.33 -1.23 -19.65
N GLU A 69 -12.38 0.04 -19.26
CA GLU A 69 -11.23 0.90 -18.98
C GLU A 69 -10.45 0.38 -17.75
N ALA A 70 -11.16 -0.02 -16.69
CA ALA A 70 -10.54 -0.61 -15.51
C ALA A 70 -9.81 -1.92 -15.84
N LEU A 71 -10.38 -2.73 -16.75
CA LEU A 71 -9.76 -3.97 -17.23
C LEU A 71 -8.53 -3.70 -18.11
N GLU A 72 -8.54 -2.63 -18.90
CA GLU A 72 -7.37 -2.17 -19.66
C GLU A 72 -6.23 -1.75 -18.74
N VAL A 73 -6.52 -0.93 -17.73
CA VAL A 73 -5.55 -0.54 -16.69
C VAL A 73 -4.99 -1.77 -15.98
N LEU A 74 -5.85 -2.73 -15.62
CA LEU A 74 -5.40 -3.97 -14.99
C LEU A 74 -4.47 -4.80 -15.90
N ARG A 75 -4.77 -4.85 -17.20
CA ARG A 75 -3.94 -5.56 -18.20
C ARG A 75 -2.57 -4.89 -18.35
N PHE A 76 -2.56 -3.56 -18.42
CA PHE A 76 -1.35 -2.75 -18.44
C PHE A 76 -0.51 -2.98 -17.19
N LEU A 77 -1.10 -2.94 -15.99
CA LEU A 77 -0.39 -3.18 -14.73
C LEU A 77 0.20 -4.61 -14.65
N LYS A 78 -0.52 -5.62 -15.16
CA LYS A 78 -0.04 -7.01 -15.18
C LYS A 78 1.08 -7.25 -16.21
N ALA A 79 1.04 -6.55 -17.33
CA ALA A 79 1.98 -6.73 -18.42
C ALA A 79 2.31 -5.39 -19.10
N PRO A 80 3.07 -4.50 -18.41
CA PRO A 80 3.40 -3.21 -18.96
C PRO A 80 4.29 -3.40 -20.20
N PRO A 81 4.13 -2.57 -21.24
CA PRO A 81 5.00 -2.58 -22.39
C PRO A 81 6.42 -2.23 -21.95
N VAL A 82 7.38 -3.09 -22.30
CA VAL A 82 8.80 -2.89 -22.01
C VAL A 82 9.62 -3.11 -23.29
N PRO A 83 10.77 -2.43 -23.44
CA PRO A 83 11.73 -2.76 -24.50
C PRO A 83 12.10 -4.24 -24.49
N THR A 84 12.34 -4.84 -25.66
CA THR A 84 12.61 -6.29 -25.81
C THR A 84 13.74 -6.79 -24.91
N VAL A 85 14.76 -5.96 -24.66
CA VAL A 85 15.88 -6.24 -23.73
C VAL A 85 15.42 -6.48 -22.29
N LEU A 86 14.33 -5.85 -21.85
CA LEU A 86 13.78 -5.98 -20.48
C LEU A 86 12.68 -7.06 -20.38
N LEU A 87 12.37 -7.74 -21.48
CA LEU A 87 11.41 -8.83 -21.51
C LEU A 87 11.68 -9.95 -20.48
N PRO A 88 12.92 -10.46 -20.30
CA PRO A 88 13.19 -11.49 -19.29
C PRO A 88 12.93 -10.98 -17.86
N VAL A 89 13.29 -9.72 -17.58
CA VAL A 89 13.02 -9.08 -16.28
C VAL A 89 11.52 -8.96 -16.03
N ARG A 90 10.74 -8.57 -17.05
CA ARG A 90 9.28 -8.53 -16.94
C ARG A 90 8.68 -9.91 -16.68
N LEU A 91 9.14 -10.94 -17.40
CA LEU A 91 8.59 -12.30 -17.28
C LEU A 91 8.94 -12.97 -15.95
N ALA A 92 10.17 -12.77 -15.45
CA ALA A 92 10.64 -13.39 -14.22
C ALA A 92 10.23 -12.61 -12.95
N PHE A 93 10.45 -11.30 -12.95
CA PHE A 93 10.25 -10.47 -11.76
C PHE A 93 8.88 -9.78 -11.76
N TRP A 94 8.56 -9.02 -12.81
CA TRP A 94 7.34 -8.21 -12.82
C TRP A 94 6.07 -9.04 -12.71
N ARG A 95 6.00 -10.16 -13.44
CA ARG A 95 4.83 -11.06 -13.39
C ARG A 95 4.59 -11.62 -11.99
N THR A 96 5.66 -11.96 -11.27
CA THR A 96 5.60 -12.44 -9.89
C THR A 96 5.13 -11.33 -8.94
N LEU A 97 5.67 -10.13 -9.12
CA LEU A 97 5.31 -8.94 -8.33
C LEU A 97 3.84 -8.54 -8.56
N ALA A 98 3.42 -8.40 -9.82
CA ALA A 98 2.06 -8.07 -10.19
C ALA A 98 1.06 -9.13 -9.71
N GLY A 99 1.44 -10.42 -9.78
CA GLY A 99 0.65 -11.51 -9.22
C GLY A 99 0.50 -11.42 -7.70
N ALA A 100 1.57 -11.09 -6.97
CA ALA A 100 1.52 -10.91 -5.52
C ALA A 100 0.70 -9.68 -5.12
N ALA A 101 0.84 -8.57 -5.84
CA ALA A 101 0.03 -7.36 -5.63
C ALA A 101 -1.45 -7.64 -5.87
N PHE A 102 -1.79 -8.31 -6.98
CA PHE A 102 -3.19 -8.69 -7.25
C PHE A 102 -3.72 -9.66 -6.18
N ALA A 103 -2.91 -10.62 -5.73
CA ALA A 103 -3.28 -11.56 -4.67
C ALA A 103 -3.49 -10.90 -3.29
N SER A 104 -2.94 -9.70 -3.07
CA SER A 104 -3.12 -8.93 -1.84
C SER A 104 -4.44 -8.15 -1.80
N LEU A 105 -5.16 -8.06 -2.91
CA LEU A 105 -6.45 -7.38 -2.98
C LEU A 105 -7.48 -8.02 -2.04
N PRO A 106 -8.48 -7.26 -1.59
CA PRO A 106 -9.62 -7.81 -0.87
C PRO A 106 -10.41 -8.83 -1.71
N ALA A 107 -11.08 -9.77 -1.04
CA ALA A 107 -11.86 -10.82 -1.71
C ALA A 107 -12.90 -10.28 -2.70
N TYR A 108 -13.58 -9.17 -2.36
CA TYR A 108 -14.58 -8.56 -3.24
C TYR A 108 -13.98 -8.02 -4.55
N ALA A 109 -12.71 -7.59 -4.54
CA ALA A 109 -12.06 -7.08 -5.74
C ALA A 109 -11.74 -8.21 -6.72
N HIS A 110 -11.39 -9.40 -6.22
CA HIS A 110 -11.22 -10.58 -7.06
C HIS A 110 -12.52 -10.95 -7.79
N THR A 111 -13.65 -10.94 -7.09
CA THR A 111 -14.96 -11.19 -7.69
C THR A 111 -15.36 -10.09 -8.68
N LEU A 112 -15.06 -8.82 -8.36
CA LEU A 112 -15.36 -7.68 -9.22
C LEU A 112 -14.66 -7.78 -10.58
N TYR A 113 -13.37 -8.16 -10.58
CA TYR A 113 -12.59 -8.34 -11.82
C TYR A 113 -12.87 -9.66 -12.55
N GLY A 114 -14.01 -10.31 -12.30
CA GLY A 114 -14.41 -11.56 -12.96
C GLY A 114 -13.58 -12.77 -12.56
N GLY A 115 -12.78 -12.67 -11.49
CA GLY A 115 -12.11 -13.81 -10.88
C GLY A 115 -13.06 -14.61 -10.00
N GLY A 116 -12.78 -15.91 -9.84
CA GLY A 116 -13.39 -16.71 -8.78
C GLY A 116 -12.93 -16.25 -7.38
N PRO A 117 -13.21 -17.03 -6.32
CA PRO A 117 -12.64 -16.75 -5.01
C PRO A 117 -11.12 -16.62 -5.16
N GLY A 118 -10.58 -15.46 -4.76
CA GLY A 118 -9.16 -15.14 -4.88
C GLY A 118 -8.26 -16.17 -4.20
N PRO A 119 -6.93 -16.04 -4.31
CA PRO A 119 -6.01 -16.95 -3.65
C PRO A 119 -6.26 -16.97 -2.13
N SER A 120 -5.93 -18.10 -1.49
CA SER A 120 -6.04 -18.25 -0.03
C SER A 120 -5.38 -17.08 0.68
N GLN A 121 -6.14 -16.38 1.54
CA GLN A 121 -5.64 -15.23 2.30
C GLN A 121 -4.40 -15.61 3.12
N THR A 122 -4.41 -16.79 3.75
CA THR A 122 -3.27 -17.32 4.50
C THR A 122 -2.04 -17.53 3.63
N ALA A 123 -2.21 -18.03 2.40
CA ALA A 123 -1.11 -18.22 1.47
C ALA A 123 -0.53 -16.87 1.01
N THR A 124 -1.39 -15.89 0.73
CA THR A 124 -0.98 -14.51 0.42
C THR A 124 -0.22 -13.88 1.60
N ASP A 125 -0.74 -14.00 2.83
CA ASP A 125 -0.07 -13.47 4.03
C ASP A 125 1.31 -14.08 4.23
N ARG A 126 1.44 -15.39 4.06
CA ARG A 126 2.74 -16.07 4.15
C ARG A 126 3.72 -15.52 3.12
N ARG A 127 3.28 -15.32 1.87
CA ARG A 127 4.10 -14.72 0.82
C ARG A 127 4.48 -13.29 1.16
N LEU A 128 3.54 -12.45 1.56
CA LEU A 128 3.80 -11.05 1.97
C LEU A 128 4.77 -10.98 3.15
N ARG A 129 4.64 -11.85 4.15
CA ARG A 129 5.58 -11.94 5.28
C ARG A 129 6.96 -12.39 4.84
N ALA A 130 7.05 -13.40 3.97
CA ALA A 130 8.33 -13.88 3.45
C ALA A 130 9.04 -12.78 2.62
N THR A 131 8.32 -12.15 1.69
CA THR A 131 8.83 -11.03 0.89
C THR A 131 9.21 -9.85 1.77
N GLY A 132 8.35 -9.48 2.72
CA GLY A 132 8.62 -8.40 3.67
C GLY A 132 9.87 -8.66 4.52
N ARG A 133 10.06 -9.90 5.02
CA ARG A 133 11.28 -10.31 5.73
C ARG A 133 12.51 -10.23 4.84
N ALA A 134 12.45 -10.74 3.62
CA ALA A 134 13.56 -10.67 2.67
C ALA A 134 13.94 -9.22 2.34
N LEU A 135 12.96 -8.36 2.07
CA LEU A 135 13.20 -6.94 1.78
C LEU A 135 13.72 -6.17 2.98
N ARG A 136 13.30 -6.52 4.20
CA ARG A 136 13.81 -5.90 5.44
C ARG A 136 15.19 -6.42 5.85
N ALA A 137 15.64 -7.55 5.32
CA ALA A 137 17.02 -8.03 5.49
C ALA A 137 18.02 -7.25 4.64
N ILE A 138 17.56 -6.55 3.59
CA ILE A 138 18.40 -5.62 2.82
C ILE A 138 18.75 -4.44 3.71
N PRO A 139 20.05 -4.13 3.92
CA PRO A 139 20.47 -3.01 4.75
C PRO A 139 19.77 -1.71 4.35
N ALA A 140 19.33 -0.92 5.33
CA ALA A 140 18.60 0.32 5.10
C ALA A 140 19.37 1.27 4.16
N THR A 141 20.70 1.34 4.31
CA THR A 141 21.59 2.13 3.44
C THR A 141 21.45 1.76 1.96
N VAL A 142 21.23 0.50 1.64
CA VAL A 142 21.03 0.01 0.27
C VAL A 142 19.59 0.20 -0.18
N ARG A 143 18.62 -0.12 0.69
CA ARG A 143 17.18 0.02 0.39
C ARG A 143 16.79 1.45 0.02
N TRP A 144 17.44 2.43 0.63
CA TRP A 144 17.15 3.85 0.40
C TRP A 144 17.82 4.42 -0.85
N GLN A 145 18.75 3.72 -1.51
CA GLN A 145 19.47 4.22 -2.71
C GLN A 145 18.66 4.14 -4.01
N LEU A 146 17.39 3.74 -3.96
CA LEU A 146 16.56 3.62 -5.17
C LEU A 146 16.26 5.00 -5.78
N PRO A 147 16.53 5.22 -7.09
CA PRO A 147 16.22 6.47 -7.76
C PRO A 147 14.70 6.69 -7.85
N PRO A 148 14.23 7.95 -7.91
CA PRO A 148 15.00 9.19 -7.93
C PRO A 148 15.30 9.72 -6.51
N GLY A 149 16.52 10.19 -6.28
CA GLY A 149 17.02 10.62 -4.95
C GLY A 149 16.37 11.87 -4.33
N HIS A 150 15.19 12.30 -4.79
CA HIS A 150 14.48 13.46 -4.22
C HIS A 150 14.02 13.20 -2.79
N ILE A 151 13.54 11.99 -2.50
CA ILE A 151 13.15 11.57 -1.15
C ILE A 151 14.38 11.54 -0.25
N LEU A 152 15.49 10.97 -0.73
CA LEU A 152 16.76 10.96 0.01
C LEU A 152 17.29 12.35 0.31
N LYS A 153 17.25 13.26 -0.66
CA LYS A 153 17.67 14.66 -0.48
C LYS A 153 16.76 15.38 0.52
N ALA A 154 15.45 15.12 0.49
CA ALA A 154 14.52 15.69 1.47
C ALA A 154 14.78 15.17 2.89
N VAL A 155 14.95 13.85 3.05
CA VAL A 155 15.33 13.20 4.31
C VAL A 155 16.67 13.75 4.83
N GLY A 156 17.66 13.92 3.94
CA GLY A 156 18.94 14.55 4.28
C GLY A 156 18.80 15.98 4.78
N ARG A 157 17.93 16.80 4.18
CA ARG A 157 17.65 18.17 4.65
C ARG A 157 16.94 18.22 6.00
N LEU A 158 16.05 17.27 6.27
CA LEU A 158 15.28 17.21 7.52
C LEU A 158 16.05 16.54 8.66
N GLY A 159 17.20 15.92 8.37
CA GLY A 159 18.11 15.34 9.36
C GLY A 159 17.85 13.85 9.67
N PRO A 160 18.77 13.21 10.41
CA PRO A 160 18.81 11.76 10.61
C PRO A 160 17.58 11.20 11.34
N GLY A 161 16.81 12.04 12.05
CA GLY A 161 15.54 11.69 12.69
C GLY A 161 14.45 11.24 11.72
N THR A 162 14.53 11.63 10.43
CA THR A 162 13.46 11.43 9.45
C THR A 162 13.53 10.13 8.65
N HIS A 163 14.57 9.32 8.86
CA HIS A 163 14.65 8.01 8.20
C HIS A 163 13.60 7.04 8.80
N PRO A 164 12.74 6.42 7.99
CA PRO A 164 11.77 5.45 8.51
C PRO A 164 12.48 4.25 9.16
N SER A 165 12.12 3.93 10.41
CA SER A 165 12.69 2.83 11.19
C SER A 165 11.61 2.20 12.07
N ALA A 166 11.58 0.87 12.13
CA ALA A 166 10.69 0.13 13.02
C ALA A 166 10.98 0.43 14.50
N TYR A 167 12.22 0.81 14.84
CA TYR A 167 12.63 1.17 16.20
C TYR A 167 12.25 2.61 16.59
N ARG A 168 11.69 3.39 15.66
CA ARG A 168 11.28 4.78 15.87
C ARG A 168 9.79 4.99 15.67
N LEU A 169 9.00 3.91 15.74
CA LEU A 169 7.56 4.06 15.81
C LEU A 169 7.23 4.83 17.10
N PRO A 170 6.36 5.85 17.05
CA PRO A 170 5.94 6.57 18.24
C PRO A 170 5.41 5.59 19.28
N ALA A 171 5.60 5.87 20.58
CA ALA A 171 4.80 5.17 21.57
C ALA A 171 3.32 5.38 21.22
N PRO A 172 2.45 4.37 21.34
CA PRO A 172 1.01 4.60 21.20
C PRO A 172 0.65 5.76 22.14
N GLY A 173 0.11 6.84 21.58
CA GLY A 173 -0.32 7.98 22.40
C GLY A 173 -1.33 7.51 23.44
N PRO A 174 -1.45 8.20 24.59
CA PRO A 174 -2.52 7.89 25.53
C PRO A 174 -3.86 7.97 24.79
N GLU A 175 -4.74 6.97 24.98
CA GLU A 175 -6.14 7.07 24.57
C GLU A 175 -6.69 8.38 25.13
N MET A 176 -7.03 9.31 24.24
CA MET A 176 -7.71 10.53 24.65
C MET A 176 -9.14 10.12 25.06
N PRO A 177 -9.56 10.43 26.30
CA PRO A 177 -10.87 10.04 26.84
C PRO A 177 -12.05 10.70 26.11
#